data_AF-A0A940VX51-F1
#
_entry.id   AF-A0A940VX51-F1
#
_cell.length_a   1.000
_cell.length_b   1.000
_cell.length_c   1.000
_cell.angle_alpha   90.00
_cell.angle_beta   90.00
_cell.angle_gamma   90.00
#
_symmetry.space_group_name_H-M   'P 1'
#
loop_
_entity.id
_entity.type
_entity.pdbx_description
1 polymer ?
#
loop_
_entity_poly.entity_id
_entity_poly.type
_entity_poly.pdbx_seq_one_letter_code
_entity_poly.pdbx_strand_id
1 'polypeptide(L)' 'MANILTLKEFAAEIKLTAETARIRCNSKLFRDNKIARREGRGWRIDWDRYRKIVWGDK' A
#
# COMPACT_ATOMS: atom_id res chain seq x y z
N MET A 1 13.01 -10.96 -0.11
CA MET A 1 13.09 -9.54 0.34
C MET A 1 11.70 -8.93 0.24
N ALA A 2 11.17 -8.32 1.30
CA ALA A 2 9.82 -7.74 1.30
C ALA A 2 9.91 -6.21 1.06
N ASN A 3 9.36 -5.72 -0.05
CA ASN A 3 9.26 -4.30 -0.36
C ASN A 3 8.11 -3.65 0.43
N ILE A 4 8.36 -3.45 1.73
CA ILE A 4 7.41 -2.81 2.64
C ILE A 4 7.68 -1.30 2.64
N LEU A 5 6.75 -0.54 2.07
CA LEU A 5 6.77 0.92 2.02
C LEU A 5 6.00 1.52 3.18
N THR A 6 6.43 2.70 3.63
CA THR A 6 5.61 3.54 4.50
C THR A 6 4.50 4.25 3.70
N LEU A 7 3.49 4.80 4.37
CA LEU A 7 2.43 5.60 3.70
C LEU A 7 3.02 6.72 2.84
N LYS A 8 4.10 7.36 3.31
CA LYS A 8 4.76 8.48 2.63
C LYS A 8 5.48 8.01 1.38
N GLU A 9 6.20 6.89 1.46
CA GLU A 9 6.87 6.29 0.31
C GLU A 9 5.87 5.75 -0.71
N PHE A 10 4.82 5.07 -0.25
CA PHE A 10 3.76 4.59 -1.12
C PHE A 10 3.07 5.73 -1.87
N ALA A 11 2.80 6.86 -1.19
CA ALA A 11 2.26 8.06 -1.82
C ALA A 11 3.21 8.63 -2.90
N ALA A 12 4.51 8.64 -2.62
CA ALA A 12 5.52 9.09 -3.57
C ALA A 12 5.62 8.15 -4.80
N GLU A 13 5.61 6.83 -4.59
CA GLU A 13 5.69 5.82 -5.65
C GLU A 13 4.52 5.91 -6.63
N ILE A 14 3.30 6.06 -6.12
CA ILE A 14 2.11 6.19 -6.97
C ILE A 14 1.90 7.64 -7.45
N LYS A 15 2.79 8.58 -7.11
CA LYS A 15 2.72 10.01 -7.39
C LYS A 15 1.37 10.64 -7.02
N LEU A 16 0.82 10.23 -5.88
CA LEU A 16 -0.44 10.77 -5.34
C LEU A 16 -0.20 11.48 -4.01
N THR A 17 -1.19 12.26 -3.58
CA THR A 17 -1.16 12.89 -2.27
C THR A 17 -1.25 11.84 -1.16
N ALA A 18 -0.71 12.18 0.02
CA ALA A 18 -0.78 11.33 1.21
C ALA A 18 -2.23 10.99 1.60
N GLU A 19 -3.18 11.89 1.31
CA GLU A 19 -4.61 11.67 1.55
C GLU A 19 -5.17 10.58 0.63
N THR A 20 -4.93 10.66 -0.68
CA THR A 20 -5.35 9.61 -1.63
C THR A 20 -4.70 8.26 -1.32
N ALA A 21 -3.41 8.26 -0.97
CA ALA A 21 -2.71 7.05 -0.53
C ALA A 21 -3.35 6.43 0.72
N ARG A 22 -3.77 7.26 1.69
CA ARG A 22 -4.44 6.82 2.92
C ARG A 22 -5.84 6.27 2.65
N ILE A 23 -6.59 6.86 1.73
CA ILE A 23 -7.89 6.34 1.27
C ILE A 23 -7.70 4.95 0.65
N ARG A 24 -6.70 4.79 -0.23
CA ARG A 24 -6.38 3.48 -0.82
C ARG A 24 -6.00 2.44 0.23
N CYS A 25 -5.18 2.79 1.22
CA CYS A 25 -4.81 1.87 2.32
C CYS A 25 -6.02 1.40 3.14
N ASN A 26 -7.10 2.19 3.20
CA ASN A 26 -8.36 1.83 3.87
C ASN A 26 -9.39 1.18 2.93
N SER A 27 -9.09 1.07 1.63
CA SER A 27 -10.00 0.47 0.67
C SER A 27 -10.13 -1.03 0.91
N LYS A 28 -11.29 -1.59 0.54
CA LYS A 28 -11.59 -3.03 0.64
C LYS A 28 -10.48 -3.87 -0.01
N LEU A 29 -9.95 -3.44 -1.16
CA LEU A 29 -8.85 -4.10 -1.86
C LEU A 29 -7.63 -4.38 -0.97
N PHE A 30 -7.21 -3.41 -0.17
CA PHE A 30 -6.04 -3.53 0.70
C PHE A 30 -6.30 -4.43 1.89
N ARG A 31 -7.51 -4.35 2.47
CA ARG A 31 -7.91 -5.16 3.62
C ARG A 31 -8.07 -6.64 3.24
N ASP A 32 -8.72 -6.92 2.11
CA ASP A 32 -8.98 -8.28 1.62
C ASP A 32 -7.67 -8.99 1.26
N ASN A 33 -6.77 -8.28 0.56
CA ASN A 33 -5.51 -8.84 0.09
C ASN A 33 -4.36 -8.71 1.10
N LYS A 34 -4.61 -8.18 2.30
CA LYS A 34 -3.60 -7.92 3.33
C LYS A 34 -2.38 -7.18 2.77
N ILE A 35 -2.64 -6.14 1.98
CA ILE A 35 -1.61 -5.31 1.31
C ILE A 35 -1.04 -4.30 2.30
N ALA A 36 -1.89 -3.64 3.10
CA ALA A 36 -1.42 -2.73 4.13
C ALA A 36 -1.73 -3.28 5.52
N ARG A 37 -0.75 -3.14 6.41
CA ARG A 37 -0.87 -3.39 7.85
C ARG A 37 -0.60 -2.11 8.61
N ARG A 38 -1.34 -1.90 9.69
CA ARG A 38 -1.10 -0.79 10.61
C ARG A 38 -0.13 -1.27 11.70
N GLU A 39 1.00 -0.58 11.83
CA GLU A 39 2.00 -0.87 12.85
C GLU A 39 2.21 0.40 13.69
N GLY A 40 1.67 0.38 14.92
CA GLY A 40 1.67 1.55 15.80
C GLY A 40 0.97 2.77 15.19
N ARG A 41 1.72 3.87 15.03
CA ARG A 41 1.24 5.13 14.44
C ARG A 41 1.36 5.18 12.91
N GLY A 42 1.95 4.17 12.27
CA GLY A 42 2.23 4.15 10.83
C GLY A 42 1.47 3.08 10.04
N TRP A 43 1.42 3.25 8.73
CA TRP A 43 1.00 2.22 7.79
C TRP A 43 2.23 1.62 7.12
N ARG A 44 2.25 0.29 7.03
CA ARG A 44 3.24 -0.48 6.28
C ARG A 44 2.51 -1.16 5.12
N ILE A 45 2.89 -0.79 3.91
CA ILE A 45 2.26 -1.21 2.66
C ILE A 45 3.21 -2.18 1.97
N ASP A 46 2.72 -3.38 1.69
CA ASP A 46 3.39 -4.36 0.87
C ASP A 46 3.24 -3.97 -0.61
N TRP A 47 4.29 -3.34 -1.13
CA TRP A 47 4.30 -2.83 -2.49
C TRP A 47 4.25 -3.96 -3.50
N ASP A 48 5.00 -5.04 -3.25
CA ASP A 48 5.03 -6.21 -4.12
C ASP A 48 3.62 -6.80 -4.30
N ARG A 49 2.90 -6.99 -3.19
CA ARG A 49 1.53 -7.48 -3.22
C ARG A 49 0.57 -6.49 -3.90
N TYR A 50 0.74 -5.19 -3.65
CA TYR A 50 -0.04 -4.17 -4.35
C TYR A 50 0.15 -4.24 -5.86
N ARG A 51 1.40 -4.31 -6.32
CA ARG A 51 1.76 -4.45 -7.74
C ARG A 51 1.15 -5.70 -8.34
N LYS A 52 1.26 -6.84 -7.64
CA LYS A 52 0.70 -8.11 -8.10
C LYS A 52 -0.82 -8.05 -8.29
N ILE A 53 -1.53 -7.38 -7.37
CA ILE A 53 -2.99 -7.23 -7.44
C ILE A 53 -3.43 -6.22 -8.51
N VAL A 54 -2.75 -5.07 -8.59
CA VAL A 54 -3.14 -3.98 -9.50
C VAL A 54 -2.69 -4.22 -10.93
N TRP A 55 -1.50 -4.80 -11.13
CA TRP A 55 -0.89 -5.01 -12.44
C TRP A 55 -0.92 -6.47 -12.92
N GLY A 56 -1.30 -7.43 -12.07
CA GLY A 56 -1.47 -8.82 -12.49
C GLY A 56 -0.18 -9.55 -12.88
N ASP A 57 0.98 -9.04 -12.43
CA ASP A 57 2.29 -9.64 -12.73
C ASP A 57 2.37 -11.05 -12.12
N LYS A 58 2.44 -12.06 -12.99
CA LYS A 58 2.24 -13.48 -12.68
C LYS A 58 3.56 -14.21 -12.50
#